data_AF-A0A950WE93-F1
#
_entry.id   AF-A0A950WE93-F1
#
_cell.length_a   1.000
_cell.length_b   1.000
_cell.length_c   1.000
_cell.angle_alpha   90.00
_cell.angle_beta   90.00
_cell.angle_gamma   90.00
#
_symmetry.space_group_name_H-M   'P 1'
#
loop_
_entity.id
_entity.type
_entity.pdbx_description
1 polymer ?
#
loop_
_entity_poly.entity_id
_entity_poly.type
_entity_poly.pdbx_seq_one_letter_code
_entity_poly.pdbx_strand_id
1 'polypeptide(L)'
;MRCPYCGGYNPDGTRFCKRCGRDISQPMPPVSRPQQKPPQPPYQPPQRPPYQSPRPTSPVTPIQAPPPSSQQPRQVPPGPPVSPIPQNAPGERVSQQRVRTPLSAPAVPIEPAAPEPPAPFPPRTIAQLQALEQGALPYTVISNEVNYGRKQVIRIHYQHCTGWQQVATLLKAFKEKQSTKSESVVVQGVSGQDTSVYNFTNGQLVFDRNVRLGSQVLNRYQIETENGFASDALRIVLSE
;
A
#
# COMPACT_ATOMS: atom_id res chain seq x y z
N MET A 1 16.97 -3.71 30.45
CA MET A 1 16.41 -4.99 29.96
C MET A 1 16.15 -5.01 28.44
N ARG A 2 16.18 -6.18 27.77
CA ARG A 2 15.83 -6.33 26.34
C ARG A 2 14.40 -6.84 26.17
N CYS A 3 13.65 -6.29 25.21
CA CYS A 3 12.29 -6.73 24.90
C CYS A 3 12.32 -8.12 24.25
N PRO A 4 11.58 -9.11 24.78
CA PRO A 4 11.59 -10.48 24.24
C PRO A 4 10.88 -10.57 22.88
N TYR A 5 10.01 -9.61 22.54
CA TYR A 5 9.24 -9.63 21.30
C TYR A 5 9.97 -9.06 20.09
N CYS A 6 10.80 -8.03 20.29
CA CYS A 6 11.48 -7.37 19.18
C CYS A 6 12.99 -7.28 19.35
N GLY A 7 13.54 -7.50 20.56
CA GLY A 7 14.97 -7.34 20.87
C GLY A 7 15.40 -5.89 21.18
N GLY A 8 14.46 -4.95 21.31
CA GLY A 8 14.76 -3.55 21.62
C GLY A 8 15.27 -3.36 23.04
N TYR A 9 16.24 -2.47 23.23
CA TYR A 9 16.75 -2.10 24.55
C TYR A 9 15.77 -1.17 25.26
N ASN A 10 15.46 -1.47 26.53
CA ASN A 10 14.62 -0.65 27.38
C ASN A 10 15.32 -0.44 28.75
N PRO A 11 15.14 0.74 29.37
CA PRO A 11 15.61 0.95 30.74
C PRO A 11 14.92 -0.02 31.70
N ASP A 12 15.60 -0.36 32.79
CA ASP A 12 15.04 -1.28 33.78
C ASP A 12 13.83 -0.65 34.48
N GLY A 13 12.78 -1.44 34.68
CA GLY A 13 11.50 -0.99 35.27
C GLY A 13 10.47 -0.47 34.26
N THR A 14 10.76 -0.41 32.95
CA THR A 14 9.72 -0.03 31.98
C THR A 14 8.71 -1.15 31.75
N ARG A 15 7.42 -0.80 31.80
CA ARG A 15 6.34 -1.75 31.52
C ARG A 15 6.15 -2.02 30.03
N PHE A 16 6.38 -1.02 29.17
CA PHE A 16 6.19 -1.11 27.73
C PHE A 16 7.49 -0.89 26.96
N CYS A 17 7.67 -1.62 25.87
CA CYS A 17 8.84 -1.46 25.01
C CYS A 17 8.75 -0.16 24.20
N LYS A 18 9.78 0.70 24.29
CA LYS A 18 9.84 1.96 23.52
C LYS A 18 9.95 1.75 22.00
N ARG A 19 10.33 0.55 21.56
CA ARG A 19 10.49 0.22 20.13
C ARG A 19 9.25 -0.41 19.50
N CYS A 20 8.57 -1.32 20.19
CA CYS A 20 7.42 -2.04 19.63
C CYS A 20 6.10 -1.82 20.37
N GLY A 21 6.10 -1.03 21.46
CA GLY A 21 4.89 -0.70 22.24
C GLY A 21 4.32 -1.84 23.11
N ARG A 22 4.85 -3.08 23.01
CA ARG A 22 4.33 -4.22 23.77
C ARG A 22 4.70 -4.18 25.24
N ASP A 23 3.81 -4.70 26.09
CA ASP A 23 4.08 -4.90 27.52
C ASP A 23 5.17 -5.97 27.68
N ILE A 24 6.28 -5.61 28.34
CA ILE A 24 7.44 -6.49 28.59
C ILE A 24 7.47 -7.03 30.01
N SER A 25 6.50 -6.67 30.85
CA SER A 25 6.34 -7.17 32.22
C SER A 25 5.62 -8.52 32.27
N GLN A 26 4.93 -8.92 31.19
CA GLN A 26 4.33 -10.24 31.09
C GLN A 26 5.28 -11.25 30.44
N PRO A 27 5.52 -12.42 31.07
CA PRO A 27 6.22 -13.52 30.41
C PRO A 27 5.39 -13.98 29.20
N MET A 28 6.07 -14.37 28.12
CA MET A 28 5.41 -14.92 26.93
C MET A 28 4.55 -16.13 27.32
N PRO A 29 3.30 -16.23 26.82
CA PRO A 29 2.57 -17.49 26.94
C PRO A 29 3.37 -18.59 26.23
N PRO A 30 3.39 -19.83 26.76
CA PRO A 30 4.08 -20.92 26.11
C PRO A 30 3.51 -21.09 24.70
N VAL A 31 4.39 -21.02 23.70
CA VAL A 31 4.05 -21.36 22.32
C VAL A 31 3.72 -22.85 22.31
N SER A 32 2.45 -23.18 22.17
CA SER A 32 2.01 -24.53 21.87
C SER A 32 2.76 -24.99 20.62
N ARG A 33 3.66 -25.98 20.78
CA ARG A 33 4.22 -26.67 19.62
C ARG A 33 3.06 -27.14 18.74
N PRO A 34 3.06 -26.90 17.42
CA PRO A 34 2.11 -27.58 16.55
C PRO A 34 2.30 -29.07 16.75
N GLN A 35 1.27 -29.75 17.27
CA GLN A 35 1.19 -31.20 17.28
C GLN A 35 1.48 -31.66 15.84
N GLN A 36 2.57 -32.41 15.66
CA GLN A 36 2.78 -33.15 14.44
C GLN A 36 1.56 -34.05 14.24
N LYS A 37 0.78 -33.73 13.22
CA LYS A 37 -0.29 -34.61 12.74
C LYS A 37 0.37 -35.95 12.38
N PRO A 38 -0.18 -37.10 12.81
CA PRO A 38 0.31 -38.41 12.39
C PRO A 38 0.39 -38.49 10.85
N PRO A 39 1.33 -39.26 10.29
CA PRO A 39 1.45 -39.43 8.85
C PRO A 39 0.10 -39.90 8.29
N GLN A 40 -0.45 -39.13 7.33
CA GLN A 40 -1.69 -39.51 6.67
C GLN A 40 -1.42 -40.72 5.77
N PRO A 41 -2.32 -41.73 5.74
CA PRO A 41 -2.24 -42.82 4.78
C PRO A 41 -2.33 -42.29 3.33
N PRO A 42 -1.87 -43.06 2.33
CA PRO A 42 -1.92 -42.66 0.93
C PRO A 42 -3.32 -42.19 0.53
N TYR A 43 -3.38 -41.02 -0.10
CA TYR A 43 -4.62 -40.42 -0.58
C TYR A 43 -5.26 -41.33 -1.64
N GLN A 44 -6.36 -42.00 -1.30
CA GLN A 44 -7.23 -42.62 -2.31
C GLN A 44 -8.16 -41.54 -2.87
N PRO A 45 -8.19 -41.33 -4.20
CA PRO A 45 -9.16 -40.41 -4.79
C PRO A 45 -10.59 -40.91 -4.48
N PRO A 46 -11.53 -40.01 -4.15
CA PRO A 46 -12.90 -40.41 -3.87
C PRO A 46 -13.50 -41.08 -5.11
N GLN A 47 -13.91 -42.34 -4.95
CA GLN A 47 -14.72 -43.06 -5.92
C GLN A 47 -16.02 -42.27 -6.11
N ARG A 48 -16.31 -41.87 -7.35
CA ARG A 48 -17.58 -41.18 -7.67
C ARG A 48 -18.73 -42.13 -7.32
N PRO A 49 -19.75 -41.69 -6.57
CA PRO A 49 -20.96 -42.48 -6.43
C PRO A 49 -21.60 -42.70 -7.81
N PRO A 50 -22.22 -43.86 -8.06
CA PRO A 50 -22.97 -44.07 -9.29
C PRO A 50 -24.09 -43.03 -9.38
N TYR A 51 -24.25 -42.46 -10.58
CA TYR A 51 -25.34 -41.53 -10.90
C TYR A 51 -26.67 -42.12 -10.45
N GLN A 52 -27.31 -41.51 -9.45
CA GLN A 52 -28.72 -41.73 -9.18
C GLN A 52 -29.52 -40.80 -10.09
N SER A 53 -30.40 -41.39 -10.90
CA SER A 53 -31.36 -40.67 -11.74
C SER A 53 -32.21 -39.71 -10.91
N PRO A 54 -32.58 -38.53 -11.44
CA PRO A 54 -33.38 -37.55 -10.72
C PRO A 54 -34.79 -38.10 -10.43
N ARG A 55 -35.21 -37.97 -9.17
CA ARG A 55 -36.57 -38.25 -8.71
C ARG A 55 -37.54 -37.15 -9.18
N PRO A 56 -38.83 -37.47 -9.43
CA PRO A 56 -39.84 -36.47 -9.76
C PRO A 56 -40.06 -35.48 -8.61
N THR A 57 -40.22 -34.21 -8.97
CA THR A 57 -40.54 -33.07 -8.12
C THR A 57 -41.87 -33.23 -7.39
N SER A 58 -41.86 -33.08 -6.06
CA SER A 58 -43.06 -32.78 -5.26
C SER A 58 -43.21 -31.27 -5.07
N PRO A 59 -44.44 -30.75 -4.96
CA PRO A 59 -44.72 -29.31 -4.99
C PRO A 59 -44.24 -28.57 -3.75
N VAL A 60 -43.72 -27.36 -4.00
CA VAL A 60 -43.27 -26.37 -3.03
C VAL A 60 -44.43 -25.91 -2.14
N THR A 61 -44.27 -26.04 -0.84
CA THR A 61 -45.08 -25.33 0.17
C THR A 61 -44.54 -23.91 0.29
N PRO A 62 -45.36 -22.84 0.19
CA PRO A 62 -44.87 -21.48 0.38
C PRO A 62 -44.54 -21.24 1.86
N ILE A 63 -43.26 -21.00 2.14
CA ILE A 63 -42.80 -20.47 3.43
C ILE A 63 -43.32 -19.04 3.56
N GLN A 64 -44.15 -18.81 4.57
CA GLN A 64 -44.58 -17.48 5.00
C GLN A 64 -43.36 -16.66 5.43
N ALA A 65 -43.25 -15.46 4.87
CA ALA A 65 -42.30 -14.46 5.31
C ALA A 65 -42.60 -14.03 6.77
N PRO A 66 -41.59 -13.89 7.64
CA PRO A 66 -41.80 -13.25 8.92
C PRO A 66 -42.13 -11.76 8.72
N PRO A 67 -43.00 -11.17 9.57
CA PRO A 67 -43.37 -9.76 9.45
C PRO A 67 -42.19 -8.83 9.78
N PRO A 68 -42.16 -7.62 9.20
CA PRO A 68 -41.13 -6.63 9.48
C PRO A 68 -41.23 -6.13 10.92
N SER A 69 -40.13 -6.23 11.67
CA SER A 69 -39.99 -5.62 12.98
C SER A 69 -39.96 -4.10 12.84
N SER A 70 -40.91 -3.44 13.49
CA SER A 70 -41.01 -1.99 13.63
C SER A 70 -39.71 -1.43 14.22
N GLN A 71 -39.03 -0.57 13.46
CA GLN A 71 -37.93 0.23 13.97
C GLN A 71 -38.49 1.26 14.96
N GLN A 72 -38.30 1.02 16.25
CA GLN A 72 -38.41 2.07 17.25
C GLN A 72 -37.21 3.02 17.10
N PRO A 73 -37.43 4.35 16.98
CA PRO A 73 -36.35 5.32 17.06
C PRO A 73 -35.73 5.25 18.46
N ARG A 74 -34.41 5.00 18.53
CA ARG A 74 -33.63 5.22 19.75
C ARG A 74 -33.75 6.68 20.15
N GLN A 75 -34.40 6.92 21.28
CA GLN A 75 -34.39 8.22 21.95
C GLN A 75 -32.95 8.50 22.42
N VAL A 76 -32.38 9.58 21.90
CA VAL A 76 -31.13 10.18 22.39
C VAL A 76 -31.41 10.92 23.70
N PRO A 77 -30.60 10.76 24.76
CA PRO A 77 -30.72 11.56 25.97
C PRO A 77 -30.42 13.04 25.68
N PRO A 78 -31.16 14.00 26.28
CA PRO A 78 -30.88 15.42 26.14
C PRO A 78 -29.58 15.79 26.87
N GLY A 79 -28.72 16.53 26.19
CA GLY A 79 -27.52 17.14 26.77
C GLY A 79 -27.85 18.31 27.72
N PRO A 80 -26.90 18.71 28.58
CA PRO A 80 -27.09 19.80 29.54
C PRO A 80 -27.20 21.19 28.86
N PRO A 81 -27.84 22.17 29.53
CA PRO A 81 -28.26 23.43 28.93
C PRO A 81 -27.11 24.40 28.64
N VAL A 82 -27.20 25.03 27.47
CA VAL A 82 -26.35 26.14 27.02
C VAL A 82 -26.81 27.43 27.71
N SER A 83 -25.89 28.14 28.35
CA SER A 83 -26.13 29.47 28.93
C SER A 83 -26.40 30.52 27.85
N PRO A 84 -27.27 31.52 28.11
CA PRO A 84 -27.64 32.52 27.11
C PRO A 84 -26.60 33.65 27.02
N ILE A 85 -26.20 33.99 25.78
CA ILE A 85 -25.52 35.25 25.46
C ILE A 85 -26.61 36.29 25.18
N PRO A 86 -26.62 37.46 25.86
CA PRO A 86 -27.64 38.48 25.64
C PRO A 86 -27.46 39.20 24.30
N GLN A 87 -28.57 39.29 23.57
CA GLN A 87 -28.77 40.17 22.43
C GLN A 87 -28.95 41.61 22.94
N ASN A 88 -28.13 42.54 22.43
CA ASN A 88 -28.48 43.95 22.36
C ASN A 88 -28.33 44.40 20.91
N ALA A 89 -29.46 44.73 20.29
CA ALA A 89 -29.56 45.64 19.14
C ALA A 89 -30.00 47.02 19.68
N PRO A 90 -30.19 48.09 18.88
CA PRO A 90 -29.87 48.31 17.46
C PRO A 90 -29.06 49.60 17.22
N GLY A 91 -28.55 49.84 16.00
CA GLY A 91 -28.02 51.16 15.63
C GLY A 91 -27.20 51.25 14.34
N GLU A 92 -27.82 51.81 13.31
CA GLU A 92 -27.25 52.79 12.37
C GLU A 92 -26.01 52.43 11.50
N ARG A 93 -26.34 51.88 10.33
CA ARG A 93 -25.98 52.40 8.99
C ARG A 93 -24.96 53.56 8.93
N VAL A 94 -23.69 53.27 8.65
CA VAL A 94 -22.81 54.16 7.86
C VAL A 94 -21.84 53.33 7.01
N SER A 95 -21.96 53.45 5.69
CA SER A 95 -20.96 53.04 4.71
C SER A 95 -19.65 53.78 4.95
N GLN A 96 -18.58 53.04 5.28
CA GLN A 96 -17.21 53.54 5.10
C GLN A 96 -16.39 52.50 4.35
N GLN A 97 -16.31 52.76 3.05
CA GLN A 97 -15.45 52.17 2.06
C GLN A 97 -13.99 52.41 2.47
N ARG A 98 -13.40 51.45 3.19
CA ARG A 98 -11.97 51.44 3.49
C ARG A 98 -11.25 50.85 2.29
N VAL A 99 -10.71 51.72 1.44
CA VAL A 99 -9.69 51.40 0.44
C VAL A 99 -8.56 50.66 1.16
N ARG A 100 -8.53 49.33 1.03
CA ARG A 100 -7.39 48.52 1.44
C ARG A 100 -6.41 48.56 0.29
N THR A 101 -5.40 49.41 0.43
CA THR A 101 -4.12 49.27 -0.27
C THR A 101 -3.65 47.83 -0.11
N PRO A 102 -3.38 47.06 -1.18
CA PRO A 102 -2.78 45.75 -1.04
C PRO A 102 -1.35 45.94 -0.54
N LEU A 103 -1.09 45.61 0.72
CA LEU A 103 0.27 45.36 1.19
C LEU A 103 0.81 44.22 0.33
N SER A 104 1.88 44.51 -0.40
CA SER A 104 2.68 43.49 -1.07
C SER A 104 3.07 42.42 -0.06
N ALA A 105 2.56 41.20 -0.27
CA ALA A 105 3.09 40.03 0.41
C ALA A 105 4.56 39.87 0.00
N PRO A 106 5.48 39.54 0.92
CA PRO A 106 6.82 39.16 0.54
C PRO A 106 6.74 37.94 -0.38
N ALA A 107 7.38 38.04 -1.54
CA ALA A 107 7.47 36.95 -2.50
C ALA A 107 8.00 35.70 -1.79
N VAL A 108 7.16 34.67 -1.75
CA VAL A 108 7.58 33.32 -1.37
C VAL A 108 8.74 32.95 -2.29
N PRO A 109 9.88 32.46 -1.78
CA PRO A 109 10.92 31.90 -2.62
C PRO A 109 10.28 30.82 -3.49
N ILE A 110 10.30 31.02 -4.80
CA ILE A 110 9.84 30.04 -5.78
C ILE A 110 10.80 28.86 -5.63
N GLU A 111 10.38 27.81 -4.92
CA GLU A 111 11.02 26.50 -5.01
C GLU A 111 11.11 26.15 -6.50
N PRO A 112 12.26 25.62 -6.98
CA PRO A 112 12.39 25.25 -8.38
C PRO A 112 11.29 24.26 -8.71
N ALA A 113 10.37 24.68 -9.58
CA ALA A 113 9.26 23.86 -10.05
C ALA A 113 9.82 22.51 -10.49
N ALA A 114 9.37 21.45 -9.83
CA ALA A 114 9.79 20.11 -10.16
C ALA A 114 9.51 19.87 -11.66
N PRO A 115 10.43 19.21 -12.39
CA PRO A 115 10.30 19.06 -13.83
C PRO A 115 8.95 18.40 -14.16
N GLU A 116 8.20 19.03 -15.05
CA GLU A 116 6.84 18.62 -15.43
C GLU A 116 6.91 17.22 -16.07
N PRO A 117 6.01 16.28 -15.70
CA PRO A 117 6.01 14.96 -16.30
C PRO A 117 5.77 15.07 -17.82
N PRO A 118 6.50 14.33 -18.66
CA PRO A 118 6.14 14.20 -20.06
C PRO A 118 4.73 13.59 -20.15
N ALA A 119 3.77 14.32 -20.71
CA ALA A 119 2.41 13.82 -20.88
C ALA A 119 2.41 12.62 -21.85
N PRO A 120 1.68 11.51 -21.58
CA PRO A 120 0.73 11.29 -20.49
C PRO A 120 1.31 10.47 -19.31
N PHE A 121 1.41 11.09 -18.13
CA PHE A 121 1.64 10.39 -16.87
C PHE A 121 0.33 10.33 -16.07
N PRO A 122 -0.10 9.17 -15.55
CA PRO A 122 0.59 7.88 -15.54
C PRO A 122 0.60 7.17 -16.92
N PRO A 123 1.68 6.45 -17.27
CA PRO A 123 1.78 5.74 -18.52
C PRO A 123 0.72 4.62 -18.57
N ARG A 124 0.03 4.52 -19.71
CA ARG A 124 -1.01 3.51 -19.96
C ARG A 124 -0.57 2.43 -20.94
N THR A 125 0.59 2.62 -21.57
CA THR A 125 1.18 1.67 -22.51
C THR A 125 2.66 1.45 -22.19
N ILE A 126 3.22 0.32 -22.63
CA ILE A 126 4.65 0.04 -22.47
C ILE A 126 5.51 1.06 -23.22
N ALA A 127 5.08 1.50 -24.40
CA ALA A 127 5.77 2.55 -25.16
C ALA A 127 5.84 3.87 -24.38
N GLN A 128 4.76 4.26 -23.70
CA GLN A 128 4.74 5.44 -22.82
C GLN A 128 5.66 5.25 -21.62
N LEU A 129 5.65 4.06 -20.99
CA LEU A 129 6.56 3.75 -19.90
C LEU A 129 8.03 3.87 -20.34
N GLN A 130 8.38 3.33 -21.51
CA GLN A 130 9.73 3.41 -22.08
C GLN A 130 10.16 4.85 -22.39
N ALA A 131 9.25 5.71 -22.83
CA ALA A 131 9.56 7.11 -23.09
C ALA A 131 10.00 7.87 -21.81
N LEU A 132 9.54 7.46 -20.62
CA LEU A 132 9.91 8.08 -19.34
C LEU A 132 11.38 7.90 -18.99
N GLU A 133 12.06 6.87 -19.53
CA GLU A 133 13.46 6.55 -19.23
C GLU A 133 14.41 7.73 -19.45
N GLN A 134 14.08 8.65 -20.36
CA GLN A 134 14.89 9.84 -20.65
C GLN A 134 15.04 10.78 -19.44
N GLY A 135 14.06 10.80 -18.54
CA GLY A 135 14.11 11.61 -17.32
C GLY A 135 14.62 10.88 -16.09
N ALA A 136 15.24 9.70 -16.27
CA ALA A 136 15.82 8.93 -15.17
C ALA A 136 16.99 9.65 -14.51
N LEU A 137 17.02 9.63 -13.18
CA LEU A 137 18.08 10.22 -12.38
C LEU A 137 19.31 9.28 -12.29
N PRO A 138 20.49 9.83 -11.96
CA PRO A 138 21.62 8.99 -11.59
C PRO A 138 21.29 8.18 -10.33
N TYR A 139 21.64 6.90 -10.35
CA TYR A 139 21.40 5.97 -9.26
C TYR A 139 22.66 5.15 -8.96
N THR A 140 22.75 4.63 -7.75
CA THR A 140 23.81 3.71 -7.31
C THR A 140 23.19 2.37 -6.94
N VAL A 141 23.78 1.27 -7.40
CA VAL A 141 23.34 -0.08 -7.02
C VAL A 141 23.89 -0.42 -5.64
N ILE A 142 23.00 -0.73 -4.69
CA ILE A 142 23.38 -1.18 -3.35
C ILE A 142 23.54 -2.70 -3.32
N SER A 143 22.57 -3.43 -3.89
CA SER A 143 22.64 -4.89 -3.97
C SER A 143 21.99 -5.41 -5.24
N ASN A 144 22.45 -6.57 -5.69
CA ASN A 144 21.89 -7.29 -6.81
C ASN A 144 21.97 -8.78 -6.49
N GLU A 145 20.84 -9.34 -6.06
CA GLU A 145 20.74 -10.70 -5.57
C GLU A 145 19.84 -11.51 -6.50
N VAL A 146 20.25 -12.73 -6.84
CA VAL A 146 19.43 -13.68 -7.58
C VAL A 146 19.02 -14.79 -6.61
N ASN A 147 17.77 -14.77 -6.21
CA ASN A 147 17.19 -15.71 -5.27
C ASN A 147 16.61 -16.93 -6.00
N TYR A 148 17.08 -18.13 -5.62
CA TYR A 148 16.67 -19.42 -6.17
C TYR A 148 16.65 -19.49 -7.71
N GLY A 149 17.50 -18.72 -8.39
CA GLY A 149 17.61 -18.66 -9.86
C GLY A 149 16.43 -18.02 -10.60
N ARG A 150 15.24 -17.91 -9.99
CA ARG A 150 14.01 -17.45 -10.63
C ARG A 150 13.64 -16.01 -10.31
N LYS A 151 14.08 -15.47 -9.18
CA LYS A 151 13.78 -14.09 -8.79
C LYS A 151 15.06 -13.29 -8.66
N GLN A 152 15.14 -12.15 -9.33
CA GLN A 152 16.22 -11.18 -9.12
C GLN A 152 15.69 -10.00 -8.31
N VAL A 153 16.46 -9.54 -7.33
CA VAL A 153 16.17 -8.35 -6.54
C VAL A 153 17.35 -7.38 -6.68
N ILE A 154 17.09 -6.21 -7.25
CA ILE A 154 18.05 -5.14 -7.46
C ILE A 154 17.65 -3.99 -6.55
N ARG A 155 18.55 -3.58 -5.64
CA ARG A 155 18.34 -2.42 -4.79
C ARG A 155 19.16 -1.26 -5.29
N ILE A 156 18.50 -0.13 -5.49
CA ILE A 156 19.14 1.10 -5.97
C ILE A 156 18.88 2.25 -4.99
N HIS A 157 19.87 3.11 -4.86
CA HIS A 157 19.77 4.39 -4.17
C HIS A 157 19.79 5.52 -5.20
N TYR A 158 18.86 6.45 -5.07
CA TYR A 158 18.81 7.67 -5.86
C TYR A 158 18.15 8.80 -5.05
N GLN A 159 18.40 10.05 -5.44
CA GLN A 159 17.88 11.21 -4.73
C GLN A 159 16.34 11.24 -4.78
N HIS A 160 15.72 11.89 -3.79
CA HIS A 160 14.27 12.07 -3.77
C HIS A 160 13.84 12.93 -4.97
N CYS A 161 12.77 12.51 -5.65
CA CYS A 161 12.29 13.12 -6.87
C CYS A 161 10.79 12.86 -7.06
N THR A 162 10.21 13.50 -8.07
CA THR A 162 8.79 13.34 -8.40
C THR A 162 8.47 11.89 -8.79
N GLY A 163 7.21 11.49 -8.60
CA GLY A 163 6.78 10.12 -8.89
C GLY A 163 7.10 9.65 -10.31
N TRP A 164 7.03 10.52 -11.32
CA TRP A 164 7.37 10.15 -12.70
C TRP A 164 8.88 9.92 -12.88
N GLN A 165 9.75 10.70 -12.22
CA GLN A 165 11.20 10.50 -12.24
C GLN A 165 11.59 9.25 -11.46
N GLN A 166 10.87 8.91 -10.38
CA GLN A 166 11.04 7.64 -9.68
C GLN A 166 10.77 6.47 -10.63
N VAL A 167 9.63 6.49 -11.33
CA VAL A 167 9.26 5.47 -12.33
C VAL A 167 10.34 5.36 -13.42
N ALA A 168 10.80 6.49 -13.96
CA ALA A 168 11.86 6.51 -14.96
C ALA A 168 13.17 5.88 -14.45
N THR A 169 13.56 6.22 -13.23
CA THR A 169 14.80 5.73 -12.61
C THR A 169 14.75 4.24 -12.32
N LEU A 170 13.62 3.75 -11.79
CA LEU A 170 13.37 2.32 -11.57
C LEU A 170 13.39 1.54 -12.89
N LEU A 171 12.78 2.08 -13.94
CA LEU A 171 12.75 1.47 -15.26
C LEU A 171 14.15 1.39 -15.88
N LYS A 172 14.94 2.45 -15.79
CA LYS A 172 16.33 2.48 -16.27
C LYS A 172 17.16 1.40 -15.57
N ALA A 173 17.09 1.34 -14.25
CA ALA A 173 17.81 0.34 -13.46
C ALA A 173 17.37 -1.09 -13.80
N PHE A 174 16.07 -1.30 -14.01
CA PHE A 174 15.54 -2.57 -14.50
C PHE A 174 16.19 -2.97 -15.82
N LYS A 175 16.14 -2.11 -16.85
CA LYS A 175 16.69 -2.42 -18.17
C LYS A 175 18.20 -2.70 -18.16
N GLU A 176 18.95 -1.96 -17.36
CA GLU A 176 20.42 -2.09 -17.28
C GLU A 176 20.89 -3.30 -16.48
N LYS A 177 20.13 -3.73 -15.46
CA LYS A 177 20.58 -4.75 -14.49
C LYS A 177 19.77 -6.04 -14.52
N GLN A 178 18.69 -6.11 -15.29
CA GLN A 178 17.89 -7.33 -15.41
C GLN A 178 18.72 -8.50 -15.94
N SER A 179 18.52 -9.65 -15.31
CA SER A 179 18.97 -10.94 -15.81
C SER A 179 17.87 -11.53 -16.68
N THR A 180 18.21 -12.02 -17.87
CA THR A 180 17.28 -12.74 -18.75
C THR A 180 16.91 -14.12 -18.23
N LYS A 181 17.66 -14.63 -17.25
CA LYS A 181 17.45 -15.96 -16.66
C LYS A 181 16.38 -15.98 -15.56
N SER A 182 16.03 -14.82 -15.01
CA SER A 182 15.05 -14.72 -13.91
C SER A 182 13.63 -14.60 -14.47
N GLU A 183 12.67 -15.30 -13.89
CA GLU A 183 11.24 -15.18 -14.25
C GLU A 183 10.63 -13.91 -13.67
N SER A 184 11.09 -13.46 -12.50
CA SER A 184 10.65 -12.23 -11.84
C SER A 184 11.85 -11.35 -11.51
N VAL A 185 11.78 -10.06 -11.82
CA VAL A 185 12.80 -9.05 -11.51
C VAL A 185 12.15 -7.95 -10.68
N VAL A 186 12.71 -7.68 -9.52
CA VAL A 186 12.24 -6.63 -8.61
C VAL A 186 13.33 -5.58 -8.48
N VAL A 187 13.03 -4.34 -8.82
CA VAL A 187 13.88 -3.17 -8.56
C VAL A 187 13.27 -2.40 -7.40
N GLN A 188 14.05 -2.18 -6.34
CA GLN A 188 13.61 -1.43 -5.16
C GLN A 188 14.45 -0.18 -5.00
N GLY A 189 13.79 0.97 -4.94
CA GLY A 189 14.40 2.21 -4.55
C GLY A 189 14.41 2.36 -3.04
N VAL A 190 15.56 2.72 -2.49
CA VAL A 190 15.71 3.04 -1.07
C VAL A 190 16.31 4.43 -0.90
N SER A 191 15.72 5.22 -0.01
CA SER A 191 16.24 6.50 0.46
C SER A 191 17.03 6.27 1.74
N GLY A 192 18.32 6.62 1.74
CA GLY A 192 19.24 6.40 2.86
C GLY A 192 19.88 5.00 2.90
N GLN A 193 20.64 4.72 3.96
CA GLN A 193 21.31 3.43 4.19
C GLN A 193 20.39 2.39 4.84
N ASP A 194 19.09 2.40 4.56
CA ASP A 194 18.18 1.39 5.11
C ASP A 194 18.43 0.03 4.42
N THR A 195 19.10 -0.86 5.15
CA THR A 195 19.43 -2.21 4.71
C THR A 195 18.30 -3.21 4.96
N SER A 196 17.13 -2.77 5.43
CA SER A 196 16.00 -3.66 5.69
C SER A 196 15.51 -4.29 4.38
N VAL A 197 15.65 -5.61 4.29
CA VAL A 197 15.30 -6.42 3.09
C VAL A 197 13.83 -6.28 2.69
N TYR A 198 12.96 -5.91 3.63
CA TYR A 198 11.50 -5.87 3.43
C TYR A 198 10.92 -4.47 3.20
N ASN A 199 11.72 -3.41 3.34
CA ASN A 199 11.25 -2.04 3.14
C ASN A 199 11.86 -1.45 1.86
N PHE A 200 11.00 -0.95 0.99
CA PHE A 200 11.36 0.03 -0.03
C PHE A 200 10.78 1.37 0.41
N THR A 201 11.58 2.42 0.26
CA THR A 201 11.20 3.77 0.72
C THR A 201 11.12 4.76 -0.44
N ASN A 202 11.66 4.39 -1.61
CA ASN A 202 11.72 5.23 -2.79
C ASN A 202 11.28 4.46 -4.04
N GLY A 203 10.11 3.82 -3.95
CA GLY A 203 9.45 3.12 -5.03
C GLY A 203 9.92 1.67 -5.27
N GLN A 204 9.13 0.94 -6.03
CA GLN A 204 9.38 -0.44 -6.43
C GLN A 204 8.88 -0.69 -7.85
N LEU A 205 9.65 -1.42 -8.66
CA LEU A 205 9.21 -1.99 -9.92
C LEU A 205 9.31 -3.51 -9.82
N VAL A 206 8.22 -4.21 -10.10
CA VAL A 206 8.15 -5.66 -10.25
C VAL A 206 7.87 -5.97 -11.70
N PHE A 207 8.71 -6.80 -12.30
CA PHE A 207 8.52 -7.31 -13.64
C PHE A 207 8.44 -8.83 -13.58
N ASP A 208 7.31 -9.37 -14.04
CA ASP A 208 7.09 -10.81 -14.13
C ASP A 208 7.03 -11.23 -15.60
N ARG A 209 7.87 -12.18 -15.98
CA ARG A 209 7.88 -12.81 -17.31
C ARG A 209 6.87 -13.95 -17.36
N ASN A 210 6.26 -14.13 -18.53
CA ASN A 210 5.44 -15.30 -18.85
C ASN A 210 4.31 -15.59 -17.84
N VAL A 211 3.67 -14.55 -17.30
CA VAL A 211 2.53 -14.67 -16.41
C VAL A 211 1.36 -15.27 -17.18
N ARG A 212 0.85 -16.40 -16.69
CA ARG A 212 -0.34 -17.06 -17.27
C ARG A 212 -1.61 -16.41 -16.75
N LEU A 213 -2.38 -15.81 -17.65
CA LEU A 213 -3.70 -15.25 -17.39
C LEU A 213 -4.72 -15.95 -18.32
N GLY A 214 -5.37 -16.98 -17.78
CA GLY A 214 -6.20 -17.88 -18.58
C GLY A 214 -5.37 -18.60 -19.66
N SER A 215 -5.74 -18.39 -20.92
CA SER A 215 -5.04 -18.97 -22.08
C SER A 215 -3.87 -18.12 -22.59
N GLN A 216 -3.66 -16.92 -22.04
CA GLN A 216 -2.62 -16.00 -22.48
C GLN A 216 -1.38 -16.10 -21.59
N VAL A 217 -0.21 -15.85 -22.20
CA VAL A 217 1.08 -15.71 -21.52
C VAL A 217 1.55 -14.30 -21.80
N LEU A 218 1.65 -13.49 -20.75
CA LEU A 218 1.93 -12.05 -20.85
C LEU A 218 3.09 -11.68 -19.91
N ASN A 219 3.85 -10.66 -20.27
CA ASN A 219 4.77 -9.99 -19.36
C ASN A 219 4.00 -8.92 -18.57
N ARG A 220 4.33 -8.75 -17.29
CA ARG A 220 3.64 -7.78 -16.43
C ARG A 220 4.64 -6.87 -15.73
N TYR A 221 4.40 -5.57 -15.84
CA TYR A 221 5.06 -4.52 -15.07
C TYR A 221 4.10 -4.04 -13.98
N GLN A 222 4.56 -4.03 -12.74
CA GLN A 222 3.88 -3.40 -11.61
C GLN A 222 4.84 -2.42 -10.96
N ILE A 223 4.50 -1.13 -10.97
CA ILE A 223 5.35 -0.07 -10.45
C ILE A 223 4.60 0.65 -9.35
N GLU A 224 5.27 0.87 -8.23
CA GLU A 224 4.79 1.59 -7.07
C GLU A 224 5.75 2.73 -6.79
N THR A 225 5.22 3.92 -6.60
CA THR A 225 6.00 5.08 -6.15
C THR A 225 6.02 5.13 -4.62
N GLU A 226 7.08 5.72 -4.06
CA GLU A 226 7.32 5.79 -2.61
C GLU A 226 7.26 4.42 -1.90
N ASN A 227 6.43 4.26 -0.87
CA ASN A 227 6.28 3.01 -0.13
C ASN A 227 4.91 2.32 -0.38
N GLY A 228 4.11 2.84 -1.31
CA GLY A 228 2.76 2.34 -1.60
C GLY A 228 1.69 2.64 -0.54
N PHE A 229 2.03 3.29 0.57
CA PHE A 229 1.09 3.68 1.63
C PHE A 229 0.82 5.18 1.70
N ALA A 230 1.64 6.00 1.03
CA ALA A 230 1.39 7.43 0.95
C ALA A 230 0.13 7.74 0.13
N SER A 231 -0.58 8.80 0.49
CA SER A 231 -1.81 9.23 -0.19
C SER A 231 -1.59 9.53 -1.67
N ASP A 232 -0.40 10.02 -2.02
CA ASP A 232 -0.01 10.37 -3.39
C ASP A 232 0.78 9.25 -4.09
N ALA A 233 0.89 8.07 -3.45
CA ALA A 233 1.55 6.92 -4.05
C ALA A 233 0.75 6.40 -5.26
N LEU A 234 1.39 6.47 -6.42
CA LEU A 234 0.89 5.91 -7.65
C LEU A 234 1.28 4.43 -7.78
N ARG A 235 0.30 3.59 -8.14
CA ARG A 235 0.51 2.22 -8.61
C ARG A 235 0.15 2.12 -10.09
N ILE A 236 1.11 1.70 -10.91
CA ILE A 236 0.96 1.48 -12.35
C ILE A 236 1.05 -0.03 -12.60
N VAL A 237 0.11 -0.58 -13.37
CA VAL A 237 0.17 -1.97 -13.83
C VAL A 237 -0.01 -1.99 -15.34
N LEU A 238 0.97 -2.57 -16.05
CA LEU A 238 0.96 -2.72 -17.50
C LEU A 238 1.26 -4.17 -17.84
N SER A 239 0.57 -4.71 -18.85
CA SER A 239 0.78 -6.07 -19.35
C SER A 239 0.96 -6.06 -20.86
N GLU A 240 1.80 -6.95 -21.37
CA GLU A 240 2.09 -7.13 -22.81
C GLU A 240 2.17 -8.60 -23.19
#